data_AF-X1T5N6-F1
#
_entry.id   AF-X1T5N6-F1
#
_cell.length_a   1.000
_cell.length_b   1.000
_cell.length_c   1.000
_cell.angle_alpha   90.00
_cell.angle_beta   90.00
_cell.angle_gamma   90.00
#
_symmetry.space_group_name_H-M   'P 1'
#
loop_
_entity.id
_entity.type
_entity.pdbx_description
1 polymer ?
#
loop_
_entity_poly.entity_id
_entity_poly.type
_entity_poly.pdbx_seq_one_letter_code
_entity_poly.pdbx_strand_id
1 'polypeptide(L)'
;MTKETSPILRLRDWIAALEKRELHDEVEYYSTIYPFFLSLAYDVPQEEIMDMTIDDLAKLSSMPQKPLKYDGWNTFYFGRAAFGNNS
;
A
#
# COMPACT_ATOMS: atom_id res chain seq x y z
N MET A 1 22.09 25.97 9.14
CA MET A 1 21.31 25.15 8.20
C MET A 1 20.38 24.27 9.01
N THR A 2 19.17 24.75 9.29
CA THR A 2 18.11 23.92 9.84
C THR A 2 17.70 22.95 8.74
N LYS A 3 17.95 21.65 8.92
CA LYS A 3 17.31 20.63 8.10
C LYS A 3 15.82 20.79 8.37
N GLU A 4 15.08 21.37 7.42
CA GLU A 4 13.62 21.25 7.42
C GLU A 4 13.33 19.76 7.41
N THR A 5 12.91 19.24 8.56
CA THR A 5 12.40 17.88 8.66
C THR A 5 11.14 17.87 7.81
N SER A 6 11.23 17.31 6.60
CA SER A 6 10.05 17.07 5.77
C SER A 6 8.96 16.44 6.66
N PRO A 7 7.71 16.91 6.56
CA PRO A 7 6.65 16.38 7.41
C PRO A 7 6.60 14.86 7.23
N ILE A 8 6.67 14.15 8.36
CA ILE A 8 6.55 12.69 8.38
C ILE A 8 5.13 12.36 7.92
N LEU A 9 5.00 11.97 6.65
CA LEU A 9 3.72 11.67 6.02
C LEU A 9 3.40 10.19 6.26
N ARG A 10 2.34 9.90 7.03
CA ARG A 10 1.82 8.54 7.20
C ARG A 10 0.86 8.17 6.07
N LEU A 11 0.65 6.88 5.87
CA LEU A 11 -0.33 6.40 4.88
C LEU A 11 -1.74 6.94 5.13
N ARG A 12 -2.19 6.98 6.39
CA ARG A 12 -3.50 7.58 6.74
C ARG A 12 -3.63 9.05 6.37
N ASP A 13 -2.54 9.82 6.52
CA ASP A 13 -2.53 11.24 6.16
C ASP A 13 -2.57 11.42 4.63
N TRP A 14 -1.89 10.52 3.91
CA TRP A 14 -1.95 10.46 2.45
C TRP A 14 -3.36 10.14 1.95
N ILE A 15 -4.02 9.14 2.54
CA ILE A 15 -5.40 8.78 2.20
C ILE A 15 -6.35 9.95 2.45
N ALA A 16 -6.24 10.63 3.60
CA ALA A 16 -7.04 11.81 3.88
C ALA A 16 -6.79 12.95 2.88
N ALA A 17 -5.57 13.08 2.35
CA ALA A 17 -5.26 14.05 1.29
C ALA A 17 -5.86 13.66 -0.07
N LEU A 18 -5.89 12.36 -0.40
CA LEU A 18 -6.56 11.85 -1.61
C LEU A 18 -8.07 12.03 -1.54
N GLU A 19 -8.67 11.76 -0.37
CA GLU A 19 -10.11 11.94 -0.15
C GLU A 19 -10.53 13.40 -0.31
N LYS A 20 -9.74 14.34 0.21
CA LYS A 20 -9.94 15.79 -0.02
C LYS A 20 -9.83 16.22 -1.48
N ARG A 21 -9.17 15.42 -2.32
CA ARG A 21 -9.02 15.66 -3.76
C ARG A 21 -10.03 14.88 -4.59
N GLU A 22 -10.97 14.19 -3.95
CA GLU A 22 -12.01 13.38 -4.61
C GLU A 22 -11.42 12.27 -5.50
N LEU A 23 -10.23 11.80 -5.14
CA LEU A 23 -9.51 10.71 -5.81
C LEU A 23 -9.97 9.37 -5.23
N HIS A 24 -11.22 9.01 -5.52
CA HIS A 24 -11.91 7.88 -4.88
C HIS A 24 -11.27 6.52 -5.17
N ASP A 25 -10.79 6.30 -6.40
CA ASP A 25 -10.12 5.05 -6.78
C ASP A 25 -8.82 4.86 -5.99
N GLU A 26 -8.06 5.93 -5.81
CA GLU A 26 -6.83 5.93 -5.02
C GLU A 26 -7.12 5.77 -3.53
N VAL A 27 -8.18 6.39 -3.01
CA VAL A 27 -8.62 6.18 -1.63
C VAL A 27 -8.97 4.72 -1.40
N GLU A 28 -9.75 4.10 -2.29
CA GLU A 28 -10.10 2.67 -2.19
C GLU A 28 -8.82 1.81 -2.19
N TYR A 29 -7.93 2.05 -3.15
CA TYR A 29 -6.69 1.30 -3.26
C TYR A 29 -5.81 1.42 -2.01
N TYR A 30 -5.54 2.64 -1.53
CA TYR A 30 -4.62 2.86 -0.42
C TYR A 30 -5.23 2.55 0.96
N SER A 31 -6.55 2.59 1.12
CA SER A 31 -7.22 2.27 2.38
C SER A 31 -7.54 0.79 2.56
N THR A 32 -7.62 0.01 1.49
CA THR A 32 -8.04 -1.40 1.55
C THR A 32 -7.01 -2.36 0.95
N ILE A 33 -6.70 -2.19 -0.33
CA ILE A 33 -5.89 -3.14 -1.11
C ILE A 33 -4.44 -3.10 -0.66
N TYR A 34 -3.86 -1.91 -0.58
CA TYR A 34 -2.45 -1.72 -0.29
C TYR A 34 -2.05 -2.22 1.12
N PRO A 35 -2.77 -1.88 2.21
CA PRO A 35 -2.47 -2.41 3.53
C PRO A 35 -2.67 -3.91 3.62
N PHE A 36 -3.71 -4.45 3.00
CA PHE A 36 -3.94 -5.89 2.97
C PHE A 36 -2.78 -6.63 2.30
N PHE A 37 -2.32 -6.16 1.13
CA PHE A 37 -1.22 -6.78 0.41
C PHE A 37 0.07 -6.79 1.23
N LEU A 38 0.45 -5.62 1.79
CA LEU A 38 1.66 -5.52 2.62
C LEU A 38 1.54 -6.38 3.88
N SER A 39 0.34 -6.49 4.45
CA SER A 39 0.09 -7.34 5.61
C SER A 39 0.37 -8.81 5.31
N LEU A 40 -0.12 -9.32 4.17
CA LEU A 40 0.17 -10.69 3.73
C LEU A 40 1.65 -10.90 3.40
N ALA A 41 2.26 -9.96 2.68
CA ALA A 41 3.62 -10.09 2.18
C ALA A 41 4.67 -10.02 3.29
N TYR A 42 4.40 -9.24 4.34
CA TYR A 42 5.40 -8.94 5.38
C TYR A 42 4.98 -9.35 6.80
N ASP A 43 3.76 -9.86 6.99
CA ASP A 43 3.21 -10.26 8.29
C ASP A 43 3.19 -9.09 9.30
N VAL A 44 2.79 -7.92 8.78
CA VAL A 44 2.60 -6.69 9.55
C VAL A 44 1.09 -6.43 9.65
N PRO A 45 0.53 -6.14 10.83
CA PRO A 45 -0.88 -5.79 10.94
C PRO A 45 -1.26 -4.58 10.07
N GLN A 46 -2.45 -4.60 9.47
CA GLN A 46 -2.91 -3.49 8.61
C GLN A 46 -2.95 -2.14 9.35
N GLU A 47 -3.31 -2.14 10.63
CA GLU A 47 -3.31 -0.92 11.46
C GLU A 47 -1.91 -0.32 11.58
N GLU A 48 -0.88 -1.16 11.74
CA GLU A 48 0.51 -0.71 11.77
C GLU A 48 0.93 -0.13 10.42
N ILE A 49 0.55 -0.78 9.31
CA ILE A 49 0.80 -0.29 7.94
C ILE A 49 0.16 1.08 7.71
N MET A 50 -1.06 1.31 8.22
CA MET A 50 -1.77 2.58 8.11
C MET A 50 -1.09 3.72 8.88
N ASP A 51 -0.32 3.39 9.91
CA ASP A 51 0.48 4.35 10.71
C ASP A 51 1.94 4.47 10.25
N MET A 52 2.39 3.61 9.34
CA MET A 52 3.73 3.71 8.76
C MET A 52 3.88 4.97 7.91
N THR A 53 5.10 5.50 7.93
CA THR A 53 5.51 6.60 7.05
C THR A 53 5.64 6.09 5.61
N ILE A 54 5.44 6.96 4.62
CA ILE A 54 5.65 6.58 3.21
C ILE A 54 7.08 6.05 2.98
N ASP A 55 8.08 6.61 3.66
CA ASP A 55 9.47 6.14 3.60
C ASP A 55 9.64 4.72 4.15
N ASP A 56 8.98 4.40 5.27
CA ASP A 56 9.05 3.07 5.86
C ASP A 56 8.27 2.04 5.04
N LEU A 57 7.18 2.45 4.39
CA LEU A 57 6.47 1.63 3.41
C LEU A 57 7.32 1.33 2.18
N ALA A 58 8.09 2.31 1.69
CA ALA A 58 9.03 2.12 0.59
C ALA A 58 10.15 1.14 0.99
N LYS A 59 10.70 1.28 2.20
CA LYS A 59 11.68 0.33 2.75
C LYS A 59 11.08 -1.07 2.90
N LEU A 60 9.90 -1.19 3.49
CA LEU A 60 9.21 -2.46 3.68
C LEU A 60 9.01 -3.16 2.33
N SER A 61 8.52 -2.43 1.33
CA SER A 61 8.29 -2.94 -0.03
C SER A 61 9.58 -3.38 -0.74
N SER A 62 10.74 -2.90 -0.30
CA SER A 62 12.06 -3.32 -0.81
C SER A 62 12.63 -4.54 -0.07
N MET A 63 12.04 -4.95 1.05
CA MET A 63 12.45 -6.15 1.76
C MET A 63 11.94 -7.41 1.04
N PRO A 64 12.66 -8.55 1.17
CA PRO A 64 12.16 -9.83 0.71
C PRO A 64 10.80 -10.14 1.34
N GLN A 65 9.81 -10.44 0.49
CA GLN A 65 8.49 -10.86 0.93
C GLN A 65 8.57 -12.25 1.57
N LYS A 66 7.74 -12.50 2.58
CA LYS A 66 7.55 -13.86 3.10
C LYS A 66 6.96 -14.74 2.00
N PRO A 67 7.30 -16.04 1.95
CA PRO A 67 6.65 -16.97 1.04
C PRO A 67 5.15 -16.98 1.30
N LEU A 68 4.37 -16.40 0.38
CA LEU A 68 2.92 -16.40 0.47
C LEU A 68 2.45 -17.85 0.34
N LYS A 69 1.83 -18.38 1.39
CA LYS A 69 1.26 -19.75 1.39
C LYS A 69 0.04 -19.90 0.46
N TYR A 70 -0.38 -18.84 -0.22
CA TYR A 70 -1.56 -18.80 -1.06
C TYR A 70 -1.18 -18.52 -2.52
N ASP A 71 -1.02 -19.61 -3.29
CA ASP A 71 -0.78 -19.59 -4.75
C ASP A 71 -1.92 -18.93 -5.57
N GLY A 72 -3.07 -18.63 -4.96
CA GLY A 72 -4.24 -18.07 -5.65
C GLY A 72 -4.32 -16.54 -5.68
N TRP A 73 -3.60 -15.83 -4.80
CA TRP A 73 -3.75 -14.37 -4.67
C TRP A 73 -3.03 -13.58 -5.76
N ASN A 74 -1.85 -14.07 -6.19
CA ASN A 74 -1.15 -13.55 -7.37
C ASN A 74 -2.05 -13.61 -8.61
N THR A 75 -2.86 -14.66 -8.75
CA THR A 75 -3.75 -14.87 -9.90
C THR A 75 -4.95 -13.92 -9.90
N PHE A 76 -5.43 -13.42 -8.76
CA PHE A 76 -6.55 -12.47 -8.73
C PHE A 76 -6.12 -11.05 -9.16
N TYR A 77 -4.97 -10.56 -8.68
CA TYR A 77 -4.48 -9.21 -8.98
C TYR A 77 -3.66 -9.13 -10.27
N PHE A 78 -2.66 -10.00 -10.45
CA PHE A 78 -1.94 -10.05 -11.73
C PHE A 78 -2.78 -10.67 -12.84
N GLY A 79 -3.75 -11.53 -12.51
CA GLY A 79 -4.75 -11.97 -13.48
C GLY A 79 -5.64 -10.82 -13.94
N ARG A 80 -6.16 -9.96 -13.06
CA ARG A 80 -6.88 -8.76 -13.53
C ARG A 80 -6.00 -7.79 -14.32
N ALA A 81 -4.74 -7.62 -13.96
CA ALA A 81 -3.80 -6.82 -14.77
C ALA A 81 -3.48 -7.47 -16.14
N ALA A 82 -3.44 -8.80 -16.21
CA ALA A 82 -3.24 -9.56 -17.46
C ALA A 82 -4.52 -9.70 -18.30
N PHE A 83 -5.71 -9.68 -17.69
CA PHE A 83 -7.01 -9.78 -18.33
C PHE A 83 -7.70 -8.42 -18.56
N GLY A 84 -7.15 -7.33 -18.03
CA GLY A 84 -7.63 -5.96 -18.23
C GLY A 84 -7.25 -5.33 -19.57
N ASN A 85 -6.64 -6.09 -20.49
CA ASN A 85 -6.34 -5.64 -21.84
C ASN A 85 -7.10 -6.43 -22.92
N ASN A 86 -8.39 -6.68 -22.70
CA ASN A 86 -9.33 -7.12 -23.72
C ASN A 86 -10.74 -6.64 -23.38
N SER A 87 -11.05 -5.38 -23.69
CA SER A 87 -12.37 -4.88 -24.13
C SER A 87 -12.26 -3.41 -24.50
#